data_AF-E3IVH3-F1
#
_entry.id   AF-E3IVH3-F1
#
_cell.length_a   1.000
_cell.length_b   1.000
_cell.length_c   1.000
_cell.angle_alpha   90.00
_cell.angle_beta   90.00
_cell.angle_gamma   90.00
#
_symmetry.space_group_name_H-M   'P 1'
#
loop_
_entity.id
_entity.type
_entity.pdbx_description
1 polymer ?
#
loop_
_entity_poly.entity_id
_entity_poly.type
_entity_poly.pdbx_seq_one_letter_code
_entity_poly.pdbx_strand_id
1 'polypeptide(L)'
;MPSTATIKPSPGRPRRVLADLSPVLTALVAALFAAGMATGGVIYARRSPVREAEHAGTAAWWPHLGLFLAAVALLAVARIRAAAAPVALLLVAPLGRPAARRIGRTLRAAPRSPGGLARSVAAGVVASALAYSVFRAGIQVTAGLDPNFTTNAWGGPSYLGAMACHYLDGALIAAASAWLAARLLVADEAEPLGPAAGSPRPGDDRAVDTVCAEWEAGVRRR
;
A
#
# COMPACT_ATOMS: atom_id res chain seq x y z
N MET A 1 21.07 25.99 -36.15
CA MET A 1 21.14 24.65 -35.54
C MET A 1 20.69 24.76 -34.09
N PRO A 2 19.58 24.12 -33.69
CA PRO A 2 19.10 24.22 -32.31
C PRO A 2 19.97 23.38 -31.37
N SER A 3 20.48 24.02 -30.32
CA SER A 3 21.30 23.42 -29.28
C SER A 3 20.50 22.41 -28.46
N THR A 4 20.84 21.12 -28.59
CA THR A 4 20.31 20.03 -27.78
C THR A 4 20.82 20.15 -26.35
N ALA A 5 20.06 20.83 -25.49
CA ALA A 5 20.34 20.89 -24.06
C ALA A 5 20.20 19.48 -23.46
N THR A 6 21.32 18.90 -23.05
CA THR A 6 21.38 17.59 -22.41
C THR A 6 20.81 17.71 -20.99
N ILE A 7 19.57 17.28 -20.77
CA ILE A 7 18.97 17.22 -19.44
C ILE A 7 19.69 16.12 -18.65
N LYS A 8 20.58 16.52 -17.73
CA LYS A 8 21.22 15.60 -16.79
C LYS A 8 20.15 15.09 -15.80
N PRO A 9 19.87 13.78 -15.72
CA PRO A 9 18.95 13.27 -14.71
C PRO A 9 19.55 13.53 -13.33
N SER A 10 18.81 14.26 -12.48
CA SER A 10 19.27 14.62 -11.13
C SER A 10 19.34 13.36 -10.25
N PRO A 11 20.52 13.00 -9.71
CA PRO A 11 20.69 11.82 -8.88
C PRO A 11 20.21 12.14 -7.47
N GLY A 12 18.96 11.83 -7.14
CA GLY A 12 18.50 11.95 -5.76
C GLY A 12 17.03 11.68 -5.56
N ARG A 13 16.66 10.46 -5.15
CA ARG A 13 15.30 10.19 -4.66
C ARG A 13 15.09 9.09 -3.60
N PRO A 14 16.02 8.17 -3.27
CA PRO A 14 15.72 7.16 -2.23
C PRO A 14 15.71 7.74 -0.79
N ARG A 15 16.62 8.67 -0.46
CA ARG A 15 16.77 9.21 0.91
C ARG A 15 15.56 10.00 1.42
N ARG A 16 14.74 10.58 0.54
CA ARG A 16 13.54 11.33 0.95
C ARG A 16 12.40 10.42 1.43
N VAL A 17 12.34 9.18 0.91
CA VAL A 17 11.23 8.26 1.18
C VAL A 17 11.18 7.80 2.64
N LEU A 18 12.33 7.40 3.19
CA LEU A 18 12.42 6.97 4.59
C LEU A 18 12.21 8.13 5.57
N ALA A 19 12.59 9.35 5.17
CA ALA A 19 12.37 10.55 5.97
C ALA A 19 10.88 10.92 6.12
N ASP A 20 10.02 10.43 5.22
CA ASP A 20 8.58 10.70 5.21
C ASP A 20 7.74 9.66 5.97
N LEU A 21 8.37 8.65 6.56
CA LEU A 21 7.68 7.68 7.42
C LEU A 21 7.19 8.34 8.72
N SER A 22 6.00 7.94 9.16
CA SER A 22 5.45 8.31 10.47
C SER A 22 6.10 7.43 11.54
N PRO A 23 6.89 8.00 12.47
CA PRO A 23 7.57 7.20 13.49
C PRO A 23 6.58 6.41 14.35
N VAL A 24 5.38 6.97 14.59
CA VAL A 24 4.32 6.30 15.36
C VAL A 24 3.77 5.09 14.61
N LEU A 25 3.41 5.23 13.33
CA LEU A 25 2.85 4.10 12.56
C LEU A 25 3.92 3.02 12.34
N THR A 26 5.16 3.42 12.07
CA THR A 26 6.29 2.49 11.96
C THR A 26 6.52 1.75 13.27
N ALA A 27 6.52 2.43 14.42
CA ALA A 27 6.68 1.79 15.72
C ALA A 27 5.53 0.82 16.03
N LEU A 28 4.29 1.18 15.70
CA LEU A 28 3.13 0.29 15.89
C LEU A 28 3.24 -0.98 15.03
N VAL A 29 3.60 -0.85 13.75
CA VAL A 29 3.82 -2.00 12.87
C VAL A 29 4.96 -2.88 13.37
N ALA A 30 6.08 -2.27 13.77
CA ALA A 30 7.22 -3.00 14.32
C ALA A 30 6.85 -3.73 15.62
N ALA A 31 6.10 -3.08 16.52
CA ALA A 31 5.63 -3.69 17.76
C ALA A 31 4.65 -4.84 17.51
N LEU A 32 3.71 -4.69 16.57
CA LEU A 32 2.79 -5.78 16.17
C LEU A 32 3.54 -6.96 15.58
N PHE A 33 4.52 -6.71 14.72
CA PHE A 33 5.34 -7.77 14.14
C PHE A 33 6.17 -8.49 15.20
N ALA A 34 6.83 -7.74 16.10
CA ALA A 34 7.60 -8.29 17.20
C ALA A 34 6.74 -9.09 18.18
N ALA A 35 5.53 -8.61 18.49
CA ALA A 35 4.55 -9.35 19.27
C ALA A 35 4.17 -10.67 18.58
N GLY A 36 3.96 -10.64 17.26
CA GLY A 36 3.74 -11.84 16.45
C GLY A 36 4.89 -12.83 16.55
N MET A 37 6.14 -12.37 16.39
CA MET A 37 7.33 -13.22 16.55
C MET A 37 7.42 -13.86 17.92
N ALA A 38 7.15 -13.10 18.99
CA ALA A 38 7.15 -13.61 20.36
C ALA A 38 6.05 -14.67 20.55
N THR A 39 4.83 -14.41 20.06
CA THR A 39 3.73 -15.39 20.07
C THR A 39 4.11 -16.66 19.30
N GLY A 40 4.68 -16.53 18.10
CA GLY A 40 5.13 -17.67 17.32
C GLY A 40 6.26 -18.45 18.03
N GLY A 41 7.12 -17.78 18.79
CA GLY A 41 8.14 -18.42 19.61
C GLY A 41 7.53 -19.24 20.75
N VAL A 42 6.47 -18.74 21.39
CA VAL A 42 5.69 -19.50 22.38
C VAL A 42 5.02 -20.71 21.75
N ILE A 43 4.43 -20.57 20.55
CA ILE A 43 3.85 -21.70 19.80
C ILE A 43 4.93 -22.75 19.50
N TYR A 44 6.07 -22.33 18.96
CA TYR A 44 7.19 -23.20 18.63
C TYR A 44 7.76 -23.93 19.86
N ALA A 45 7.86 -23.25 21.00
CA ALA A 45 8.33 -23.83 22.25
C ALA A 45 7.37 -24.89 22.82
N ARG A 46 6.09 -24.81 22.47
CA ARG A 46 5.03 -25.75 22.90
C ARG A 46 4.66 -26.77 21.82
N ARG A 47 5.48 -26.91 20.77
CA ARG A 47 5.18 -27.81 19.65
C ARG A 47 5.15 -29.27 20.09
N SER A 48 4.30 -30.06 19.43
CA SER A 48 4.28 -31.51 19.58
C SER A 48 5.53 -32.13 18.94
N PRO A 49 6.16 -33.15 19.55
CA PRO A 49 7.20 -33.93 18.90
C PRO A 49 6.65 -34.91 17.86
N VAL A 50 5.35 -35.21 17.91
CA VAL A 50 4.68 -36.12 16.97
C VAL A 50 4.38 -35.37 15.68
N ARG A 51 4.74 -35.97 14.54
CA ARG A 51 4.47 -35.36 13.24
C ARG A 51 3.00 -35.48 12.87
N GLU A 52 2.40 -34.34 12.55
CA GLU A 52 1.08 -34.31 11.94
C GLU A 52 1.14 -34.80 10.49
N ALA A 53 0.09 -35.50 10.08
CA ALA A 53 -0.05 -35.94 8.69
C ALA A 53 -0.43 -34.76 7.79
N GLU A 54 0.19 -34.72 6.60
CA GLU A 54 -0.23 -33.84 5.53
C GLU A 54 -1.58 -34.34 4.96
N HIS A 55 -2.53 -33.42 4.81
CA HIS A 55 -3.79 -33.69 4.12
C HIS A 55 -3.70 -33.18 2.69
N ALA A 56 -3.95 -34.08 1.73
CA ALA A 56 -3.99 -33.74 0.32
C ALA A 56 -5.02 -32.63 0.06
N GLY A 57 -4.67 -31.66 -0.79
CA GLY A 57 -5.54 -30.55 -1.18
C GLY A 57 -5.54 -29.33 -0.25
N THR A 58 -4.78 -29.34 0.84
CA THR A 58 -4.60 -28.16 1.71
C THR A 58 -3.69 -27.10 1.08
N ALA A 59 -2.80 -27.51 0.18
CA ALA A 59 -1.94 -26.63 -0.58
C ALA A 59 -2.75 -25.82 -1.62
N ALA A 60 -2.68 -24.50 -1.52
CA ALA A 60 -3.37 -23.54 -2.38
C ALA A 60 -2.39 -22.76 -3.28
N TRP A 61 -1.32 -23.42 -3.75
CA TRP A 61 -0.29 -22.80 -4.59
C TRP A 61 -0.86 -22.14 -5.84
N TRP A 62 -1.81 -22.78 -6.53
CA TRP A 62 -2.37 -22.25 -7.78
C TRP A 62 -3.16 -20.95 -7.59
N PRO A 63 -4.06 -20.83 -6.59
CA PRO A 63 -4.64 -19.54 -6.22
C PRO A 63 -3.60 -18.45 -5.95
N HIS A 64 -2.56 -18.75 -5.15
CA HIS A 64 -1.52 -17.77 -4.82
C HIS A 64 -0.70 -17.36 -6.06
N LEU A 65 -0.39 -18.30 -6.94
CA LEU A 65 0.28 -18.01 -8.21
C LEU A 65 -0.59 -17.09 -9.08
N GLY A 66 -1.89 -17.37 -9.20
CA GLY A 66 -2.83 -16.52 -9.93
C GLY A 66 -2.88 -15.10 -9.36
N LEU A 67 -2.97 -14.96 -8.03
CA LEU A 67 -2.94 -13.67 -7.35
C LEU A 67 -1.62 -12.93 -7.55
N PHE A 68 -0.49 -13.64 -7.48
CA PHE A 68 0.83 -13.07 -7.74
C PHE A 68 0.94 -12.53 -9.16
N LEU A 69 0.55 -13.33 -10.17
CA LEU A 69 0.57 -12.90 -11.57
C LEU A 69 -0.35 -11.71 -11.81
N ALA A 70 -1.55 -11.70 -11.23
CA ALA A 70 -2.47 -10.57 -11.30
C ALA A 70 -1.87 -9.30 -10.66
N ALA A 71 -1.23 -9.42 -9.50
CA ALA A 71 -0.54 -8.30 -8.84
C ALA A 71 0.59 -7.74 -9.71
N VAL A 72 1.41 -8.61 -10.32
CA VAL A 72 2.48 -8.20 -11.25
C VAL A 72 1.90 -7.50 -12.48
N ALA A 73 0.82 -8.02 -13.07
CA ALA A 73 0.18 -7.41 -14.23
C ALA A 73 -0.39 -6.02 -13.91
N LEU A 74 -1.10 -5.88 -12.78
CA LEU A 74 -1.61 -4.60 -12.31
C LEU A 74 -0.49 -3.59 -12.07
N LEU A 75 0.62 -4.05 -11.50
CA LEU A 75 1.80 -3.23 -11.25
C LEU A 75 2.46 -2.76 -12.55
N ALA A 76 2.61 -3.65 -13.53
CA ALA A 76 3.15 -3.33 -14.84
C ALA A 76 2.26 -2.31 -15.56
N VAL A 77 0.94 -2.52 -15.57
CA VAL A 77 -0.04 -1.58 -16.15
C VAL A 77 0.03 -0.22 -15.45
N ALA A 78 0.06 -0.20 -14.11
CA ALA A 78 0.19 1.04 -13.35
C ALA A 78 1.50 1.76 -13.71
N ARG A 79 2.60 1.02 -13.91
CA ARG A 79 3.90 1.62 -14.21
C ARG A 79 4.05 2.10 -15.65
N ILE A 80 3.33 1.50 -16.58
CA ILE A 80 3.23 1.94 -17.98
C ILE A 80 2.34 3.18 -18.08
N ARG A 81 1.21 3.19 -17.36
CA ARG A 81 0.22 4.28 -17.42
C ARG A 81 0.60 5.51 -16.60
N ALA A 82 1.29 5.33 -15.48
CA ALA A 82 1.79 6.42 -14.67
C ALA A 82 3.30 6.54 -14.87
N ALA A 83 3.79 7.70 -15.32
CA ALA A 83 5.22 8.01 -15.38
C ALA A 83 5.91 8.06 -13.99
N ALA A 84 5.29 7.53 -12.92
CA ALA A 84 5.49 7.98 -11.55
C ALA A 84 5.51 6.87 -10.49
N ALA A 85 6.28 7.17 -9.44
CA ALA A 85 6.49 6.50 -8.14
C ALA A 85 7.01 5.04 -8.15
N PRO A 86 8.19 4.76 -7.57
CA PRO A 86 8.64 3.38 -7.34
C PRO A 86 7.65 2.59 -6.47
N VAL A 87 7.37 1.35 -6.86
CA VAL A 87 6.44 0.40 -6.21
C VAL A 87 6.60 0.28 -4.69
N ALA A 88 7.84 0.37 -4.21
CA ALA A 88 8.14 0.40 -2.77
C ALA A 88 7.37 1.50 -2.03
N LEU A 89 7.10 2.64 -2.67
CA LEU A 89 6.29 3.73 -2.12
C LEU A 89 4.83 3.34 -1.90
N LEU A 90 4.26 2.45 -2.72
CA LEU A 90 2.87 2.04 -2.58
C LEU A 90 2.69 1.12 -1.36
N LEU A 91 3.68 0.28 -1.06
CA LEU A 91 3.63 -0.61 0.10
C LEU A 91 3.85 0.12 1.42
N VAL A 92 4.68 1.18 1.42
CA VAL A 92 4.92 1.99 2.63
C VAL A 92 4.05 3.23 2.73
N ALA A 93 3.27 3.57 1.69
CA ALA A 93 2.35 4.71 1.70
C ALA A 93 1.43 4.75 2.93
N PRO A 94 0.87 3.62 3.42
CA PRO A 94 0.06 3.61 4.64
C PRO A 94 0.81 4.04 5.90
N LEU A 95 2.14 3.95 5.90
CA LEU A 95 3.01 4.29 7.04
C LEU A 95 3.57 5.71 6.96
N GLY A 96 3.28 6.44 5.89
CA GLY A 96 3.76 7.81 5.70
C GLY A 96 3.12 8.83 6.66
N ARG A 97 3.81 9.94 6.89
CA ARG A 97 3.26 11.12 7.58
C ARG A 97 1.95 11.63 6.96
N PRO A 98 1.76 11.65 5.62
CA PRO A 98 0.47 12.02 5.02
C PRO A 98 -0.67 11.08 5.47
N ALA A 99 -0.45 9.77 5.49
CA ALA A 99 -1.44 8.81 5.96
C ALA A 99 -1.79 9.05 7.44
N ALA A 100 -0.78 9.24 8.30
CA ALA A 100 -1.00 9.55 9.72
C ALA A 100 -1.84 10.82 9.93
N ARG A 101 -1.60 11.88 9.17
CA ARG A 101 -2.40 13.12 9.24
C ARG A 101 -3.85 12.88 8.83
N ARG A 102 -4.07 12.13 7.75
CA ARG A 102 -5.41 11.79 7.26
C ARG A 102 -6.18 10.94 8.28
N ILE A 103 -5.53 9.96 8.91
CA ILE A 103 -6.10 9.18 10.03
C ILE A 103 -6.51 10.14 11.16
N GLY A 104 -5.61 11.02 11.61
CA GLY A 104 -5.91 11.97 12.68
C GLY A 104 -7.04 12.96 12.35
N ARG A 105 -7.25 13.31 11.08
CA ARG A 105 -8.40 14.12 10.64
C ARG A 105 -9.70 13.32 10.64
N THR A 106 -9.68 12.10 10.08
CA THR A 106 -10.84 11.19 10.09
C THR A 106 -11.33 10.96 11.52
N LEU A 107 -10.41 10.63 12.45
CA LEU A 107 -10.76 10.42 13.86
C LEU A 107 -11.33 11.67 14.53
N ARG A 108 -10.79 12.86 14.23
CA ARG A 108 -11.35 14.13 14.74
C ARG A 108 -12.72 14.46 14.14
N ALA A 109 -12.99 14.05 12.91
CA ALA A 109 -14.30 14.25 12.28
C ALA A 109 -15.38 13.30 12.83
N ALA A 110 -14.97 12.16 13.41
CA ALA A 110 -15.87 11.12 13.91
C ALA A 110 -16.95 11.62 14.89
N PRO A 111 -16.62 12.35 15.97
CA PRO A 111 -17.64 12.84 16.90
C PRO A 111 -18.47 14.01 16.35
N ARG A 112 -18.07 14.63 15.24
CA ARG A 112 -18.69 15.84 14.69
C ARG A 112 -19.75 15.57 13.62
N SER A 113 -19.80 14.34 13.07
CA SER A 113 -20.75 13.99 12.02
C SER A 113 -20.94 12.47 11.90
N PRO A 114 -22.16 11.98 11.56
CA PRO A 114 -22.39 10.57 11.27
C PRO A 114 -21.50 10.02 10.15
N GLY A 115 -21.23 10.82 9.11
CA GLY A 115 -20.33 10.44 8.01
C GLY A 115 -18.89 10.27 8.46
N GLY A 116 -18.40 11.11 9.39
CA GLY A 116 -17.08 10.96 10.00
C GLY A 116 -16.96 9.69 10.83
N LEU A 117 -18.01 9.34 11.59
CA LEU A 117 -18.06 8.10 12.37
C LEU A 117 -18.04 6.88 11.45
N ALA A 118 -18.90 6.85 10.43
CA ALA A 118 -18.96 5.75 9.46
C ALA A 118 -17.60 5.53 8.76
N ARG A 119 -16.92 6.62 8.34
CA ARG A 119 -15.57 6.55 7.76
C ARG A 119 -14.54 6.02 8.75
N SER A 120 -14.63 6.39 10.03
CA SER A 120 -13.71 5.92 11.07
C SER A 120 -13.90 4.43 11.36
N VAL A 121 -15.15 3.95 11.42
CA VAL A 121 -15.46 2.52 11.58
C VAL A 121 -14.94 1.74 10.38
N ALA A 122 -15.23 2.19 9.15
CA ALA A 122 -14.74 1.54 7.94
C ALA A 122 -13.20 1.51 7.88
N ALA A 123 -12.54 2.62 8.20
CA ALA A 123 -11.08 2.68 8.28
C ALA A 123 -10.52 1.77 9.38
N GLY A 124 -11.22 1.65 10.51
CA GLY A 124 -10.88 0.72 11.59
C GLY A 124 -10.93 -0.74 11.16
N VAL A 125 -11.97 -1.15 10.43
CA VAL A 125 -12.08 -2.52 9.88
C VAL A 125 -10.89 -2.83 8.95
N VAL A 126 -10.56 -1.90 8.05
CA VAL A 126 -9.41 -2.04 7.14
C VAL A 126 -8.09 -2.10 7.92
N ALA A 127 -7.91 -1.22 8.91
CA ALA A 127 -6.71 -1.18 9.74
C ALA A 127 -6.54 -2.47 10.56
N SER A 128 -7.63 -3.06 11.06
CA SER A 128 -7.60 -4.32 11.80
C SER A 128 -7.11 -5.49 10.94
N ALA A 129 -7.59 -5.60 9.68
CA ALA A 129 -7.12 -6.63 8.76
C ALA A 129 -5.62 -6.50 8.48
N LEU A 130 -5.14 -5.26 8.28
CA LEU A 130 -3.72 -4.98 8.09
C LEU A 130 -2.89 -5.30 9.34
N ALA A 131 -3.34 -4.86 10.51
CA ALA A 131 -2.66 -5.12 11.79
C ALA A 131 -2.56 -6.62 12.08
N TYR A 132 -3.65 -7.36 11.88
CA TYR A 132 -3.67 -8.81 12.02
C TYR A 132 -2.72 -9.50 11.04
N SER A 133 -2.65 -9.03 9.79
CA SER A 133 -1.73 -9.57 8.77
C SER A 133 -0.27 -9.37 9.16
N VAL A 134 0.10 -8.20 9.68
CA VAL A 134 1.46 -7.93 10.19
C VAL A 134 1.80 -8.83 11.38
N PHE A 135 0.86 -8.98 12.33
CA PHE A 135 1.02 -9.87 13.47
C PHE A 135 1.19 -11.34 13.04
N ARG A 136 0.35 -11.82 12.10
CA ARG A 136 0.44 -13.17 11.52
C ARG A 136 1.76 -13.40 10.78
N ALA A 137 2.24 -12.40 10.04
CA ALA A 137 3.55 -12.47 9.39
C ALA A 137 4.68 -12.64 10.40
N GLY A 138 4.59 -11.97 11.57
CA GLY A 138 5.50 -12.16 12.69
C GLY A 138 5.45 -13.57 13.29
N ILE A 139 4.24 -14.11 13.53
CA ILE A 139 4.06 -15.49 14.02
C ILE A 139 4.77 -16.48 13.09
N GLN A 140 4.61 -16.32 11.77
CA GLN A 140 5.16 -17.25 10.79
C GLN A 140 6.68 -17.39 10.86
N VAL A 141 7.41 -16.32 11.22
CA VAL A 141 8.89 -16.34 11.30
C VAL A 141 9.40 -17.38 12.29
N THR A 142 8.73 -17.51 13.44
CA THR A 142 9.17 -18.39 14.53
C THR A 142 8.36 -19.68 14.58
N ALA A 143 7.03 -19.60 14.49
CA ALA A 143 6.18 -20.79 14.49
C ALA A 143 6.38 -21.64 13.23
N GLY A 144 6.68 -21.04 12.08
CA GLY A 144 6.91 -21.77 10.83
C GLY A 144 8.15 -22.68 10.84
N LEU A 145 9.07 -22.50 11.82
CA LEU A 145 10.17 -23.43 12.02
C LEU A 145 9.69 -24.79 12.57
N ASP A 146 8.49 -24.85 13.14
CA ASP A 146 7.84 -26.11 13.48
C ASP A 146 7.19 -26.68 12.22
N PRO A 147 7.65 -27.82 11.72
CA PRO A 147 7.08 -28.40 10.53
C PRO A 147 5.63 -28.85 10.72
N ASN A 148 5.17 -29.14 11.94
CA ASN A 148 3.74 -29.40 12.18
C ASN A 148 2.88 -28.16 11.92
N PHE A 149 3.42 -26.98 12.22
CA PHE A 149 2.74 -25.71 11.96
C PHE A 149 2.58 -25.44 10.45
N THR A 150 3.49 -25.95 9.62
CA THR A 150 3.44 -25.75 8.17
C THR A 150 2.86 -26.92 7.38
N THR A 151 2.75 -28.12 7.97
CA THR A 151 2.29 -29.35 7.31
C THR A 151 1.06 -29.15 6.43
N ASN A 152 0.07 -28.38 6.89
CA ASN A 152 -1.19 -28.14 6.19
C ASN A 152 -1.38 -26.65 5.81
N ALA A 153 -0.29 -25.89 5.69
CA ALA A 153 -0.34 -24.50 5.28
C ALA A 153 -0.66 -24.37 3.77
N TRP A 154 -1.22 -23.22 3.37
CA TRP A 154 -1.56 -22.96 1.97
C TRP A 154 -0.36 -23.03 1.01
N GLY A 155 0.85 -22.73 1.49
CA GLY A 155 2.09 -22.89 0.73
C GLY A 155 2.69 -24.30 0.77
N GLY A 156 1.91 -25.29 1.19
CA GLY A 156 2.35 -26.67 1.40
C GLY A 156 3.21 -26.84 2.66
N PRO A 157 3.73 -28.06 2.88
CA PRO A 157 4.34 -28.47 4.14
C PRO A 157 5.68 -27.79 4.44
N SER A 158 6.29 -27.13 3.45
CA SER A 158 7.59 -26.47 3.60
C SER A 158 7.47 -25.11 4.28
N TYR A 159 8.46 -24.78 5.11
CA TYR A 159 8.59 -23.46 5.72
C TYR A 159 8.59 -22.33 4.69
N LEU A 160 9.39 -22.46 3.63
CA LEU A 160 9.53 -21.43 2.60
C LEU A 160 8.23 -21.22 1.81
N GLY A 161 7.53 -22.30 1.48
CA GLY A 161 6.24 -22.23 0.81
C GLY A 161 5.20 -21.52 1.68
N ALA A 162 5.02 -21.96 2.93
CA ALA A 162 4.10 -21.34 3.88
C ALA A 162 4.40 -19.85 4.09
N MET A 163 5.68 -19.50 4.25
CA MET A 163 6.16 -18.12 4.32
C MET A 163 5.79 -17.30 3.08
N ALA A 164 6.07 -17.81 1.88
CA ALA A 164 5.80 -17.11 0.63
C ALA A 164 4.30 -16.79 0.47
N CYS A 165 3.42 -17.76 0.72
CA CYS A 165 1.97 -17.56 0.66
C CYS A 165 1.49 -16.52 1.66
N HIS A 166 1.86 -16.63 2.94
CA HIS A 166 1.42 -15.66 3.95
C HIS A 166 1.96 -14.25 3.73
N TYR A 167 3.17 -14.11 3.19
CA TYR A 167 3.74 -12.79 2.91
C TYR A 167 3.12 -12.19 1.66
N LEU A 168 2.77 -13.01 0.67
CA LEU A 168 1.97 -12.57 -0.47
C LEU A 168 0.58 -12.08 -0.01
N ASP A 169 -0.11 -12.86 0.83
CA ASP A 169 -1.40 -12.45 1.40
C ASP A 169 -1.27 -11.12 2.15
N GLY A 170 -0.26 -11.00 3.03
CA GLY A 170 0.02 -9.78 3.76
C GLY A 170 0.29 -8.58 2.84
N ALA A 171 1.04 -8.77 1.76
CA ALA A 171 1.32 -7.73 0.77
C ALA A 171 0.06 -7.31 0.00
N LEU A 172 -0.78 -8.26 -0.39
CA LEU A 172 -2.05 -7.99 -1.08
C LEU A 172 -3.03 -7.26 -0.15
N ILE A 173 -3.15 -7.68 1.11
CA ILE A 173 -3.97 -7.01 2.13
C ILE A 173 -3.43 -5.60 2.38
N ALA A 174 -2.10 -5.42 2.45
CA ALA A 174 -1.50 -4.09 2.61
C ALA A 174 -1.79 -3.17 1.41
N ALA A 175 -1.67 -3.68 0.18
CA ALA A 175 -1.98 -2.92 -1.02
C ALA A 175 -3.47 -2.55 -1.10
N ALA A 176 -4.37 -3.50 -0.85
CA ALA A 176 -5.81 -3.26 -0.81
C ALA A 176 -6.18 -2.27 0.31
N SER A 177 -5.57 -2.41 1.48
CA SER A 177 -5.77 -1.49 2.61
C SER A 177 -5.28 -0.09 2.31
N ALA A 178 -4.13 0.05 1.63
CA ALA A 178 -3.61 1.34 1.18
C ALA A 178 -4.59 2.02 0.22
N TRP A 179 -5.10 1.27 -0.75
CA TRP A 179 -6.10 1.76 -1.71
C TRP A 179 -7.41 2.16 -1.02
N LEU A 180 -7.94 1.31 -0.13
CA LEU A 180 -9.16 1.60 0.64
C LEU A 180 -8.97 2.81 1.56
N ALA A 181 -7.86 2.89 2.29
CA ALA A 181 -7.54 4.02 3.15
C ALA A 181 -7.48 5.33 2.34
N ALA A 182 -6.93 5.29 1.12
CA ALA A 182 -6.91 6.45 0.24
C ALA A 182 -8.32 6.94 -0.15
N ARG A 183 -9.33 6.06 -0.16
CA ARG A 183 -10.74 6.39 -0.46
C ARG A 183 -11.57 6.73 0.79
N LEU A 184 -11.28 6.09 1.92
CA LEU A 184 -12.07 6.21 3.15
C LEU A 184 -11.64 7.39 4.01
N LEU A 185 -10.34 7.69 4.06
CA LEU A 185 -9.81 8.74 4.93
C LEU A 185 -10.07 10.14 4.34
N VAL A 186 -10.35 11.10 5.21
CA VAL A 186 -10.51 12.52 4.82
C VAL A 186 -9.21 12.99 4.13
N ALA A 187 -9.35 13.73 3.03
CA ALA A 187 -8.23 14.19 2.21
C ALA A 187 -7.33 15.18 2.96
N ASP A 188 -6.08 15.31 2.50
CA ASP A 188 -5.19 16.37 2.97
C ASP A 188 -5.39 17.61 2.09
N GLU A 189 -5.90 18.75 2.60
CA GLU A 189 -6.06 19.97 1.78
C GLU A 189 -4.74 20.54 1.23
N ALA A 190 -3.61 20.03 1.73
CA ALA A 190 -2.28 20.39 1.25
C ALA A 190 -1.82 19.57 0.01
N GLU A 191 -2.65 18.68 -0.56
CA GLU A 191 -2.33 18.06 -1.85
C GLU A 191 -2.58 19.09 -2.96
N PRO A 192 -1.53 19.65 -3.60
CA PRO A 192 -1.76 20.48 -4.75
C PRO A 192 -2.33 19.54 -5.82
N LEU A 193 -3.59 19.75 -6.18
CA LEU A 193 -4.07 19.39 -7.50
C LEU A 193 -2.97 19.83 -8.48
N GLY A 194 -2.58 18.94 -9.41
CA GLY A 194 -1.54 19.20 -10.40
C GLY A 194 -1.69 20.57 -11.07
N PRO A 195 -0.61 21.05 -11.73
CA PRO A 195 -0.32 22.46 -11.93
C PRO A 195 -1.60 23.25 -12.09
N ALA A 196 -1.89 24.08 -11.08
CA ALA A 196 -2.98 25.02 -11.13
C ALA A 196 -3.00 25.62 -12.53
N ALA A 197 -3.99 25.24 -13.34
CA ALA A 197 -4.42 26.07 -14.43
C ALA A 197 -4.69 27.39 -13.73
N GLY A 198 -3.74 28.32 -13.88
CA GLY A 198 -3.71 29.53 -13.09
C GLY A 198 -5.08 30.14 -13.22
N SER A 199 -5.77 30.28 -12.09
CA SER A 199 -6.98 31.08 -12.04
C SER A 199 -6.62 32.40 -12.73
N PRO A 200 -7.26 32.74 -13.87
CA PRO A 200 -6.94 33.97 -14.57
C PRO A 200 -7.05 35.10 -13.55
N ARG A 201 -6.00 35.92 -13.43
CA ARG A 201 -6.10 37.12 -12.60
C ARG A 201 -7.25 37.95 -13.18
N PRO A 202 -8.15 38.51 -12.35
CA PRO A 202 -9.20 39.39 -12.85
C PRO A 202 -8.52 40.57 -13.56
N GLY A 203 -8.69 40.65 -14.89
CA GLY A 203 -8.10 41.70 -15.74
C GLY A 203 -7.20 41.24 -16.90
N ASP A 204 -7.03 39.93 -17.14
CA ASP A 204 -6.24 39.43 -18.28
C ASP A 204 -7.15 38.87 -19.39
N ASP A 205 -7.93 39.75 -20.03
CA ASP A 205 -8.89 39.39 -21.10
C ASP A 205 -8.18 38.79 -22.34
N ARG A 206 -6.86 39.00 -22.49
CA ARG A 206 -6.07 38.46 -23.61
C ARG A 206 -5.84 36.95 -23.53
N ALA A 207 -5.89 36.37 -22.32
CA ALA A 207 -5.65 34.94 -22.13
C ALA A 207 -6.84 34.09 -22.62
N VAL A 208 -8.06 34.63 -22.54
CA VAL A 208 -9.27 33.94 -23.01
C VAL A 208 -9.33 33.91 -24.55
N ASP A 209 -8.97 35.02 -25.20
CA ASP A 209 -8.97 35.12 -26.66
C ASP A 209 -7.95 34.18 -27.32
N THR A 210 -6.80 33.98 -26.67
CA THR A 210 -5.74 33.09 -27.18
C THR A 210 -6.17 31.62 -27.14
N VAL A 211 -6.87 31.20 -26.08
CA VAL A 211 -7.35 29.81 -25.94
C VAL A 211 -8.51 29.52 -26.91
N CYS A 212 -9.40 30.49 -27.14
CA CYS A 212 -10.47 30.36 -28.13
C CYS A 212 -9.90 30.29 -29.57
N ALA A 213 -8.88 31.09 -29.89
CA ALA A 213 -8.26 31.07 -31.21
C ALA A 213 -7.51 29.75 -31.52
N GLU A 214 -6.84 29.16 -30.52
CA GLU A 214 -6.18 27.86 -30.68
C GLU A 214 -7.17 26.70 -30.83
N TRP A 215 -8.33 26.78 -30.16
CA TRP A 215 -9.39 25.77 -30.31
C TRP A 215 -10.03 25.81 -31.71
N GLU A 216 -10.34 26.99 -32.24
CA GLU A 216 -10.87 27.12 -33.60
C GLU A 216 -9.87 26.67 -34.68
N ALA A 217 -8.58 26.89 -34.47
CA ALA A 217 -7.53 26.44 -35.38
C ALA A 217 -7.30 24.92 -35.35
N GLY A 218 -7.69 24.24 -34.27
CA GLY A 218 -7.63 22.78 -34.14
C GLY A 218 -8.83 22.06 -34.76
N VAL A 219 -10.01 22.67 -34.75
CA VAL A 219 -11.24 22.10 -35.32
C VAL A 219 -11.24 22.12 -36.85
N ARG A 220 -10.63 23.12 -37.49
CA ARG A 220 -10.53 23.21 -38.98
C ARG A 220 -9.49 22.28 -39.61
N ARG A 221 -8.72 21.54 -38.80
CA ARG A 221 -7.68 20.59 -39.26
C ARG A 221 -8.09 19.12 -39.14
N ARG A 222 -9.35 18.85 -38.81
CA ARG A 222 -9.97 17.52 -38.83
C ARG A 222 -11.11 17.52 -39.82
#